data_AF-A0A6P6BIY7-F1
#
_entry.id   AF-A0A6P6BIY7-F1
#
_cell.length_a   1.000
_cell.length_b   1.000
_cell.length_c   1.000
_cell.angle_alpha   90.00
_cell.angle_beta   90.00
_cell.angle_gamma   90.00
#
_symmetry.space_group_name_H-M   'P 1'
#
loop_
_entity.id
_entity.type
_entity.pdbx_description
1 polymer ?
#
loop_
_entity_poly.entity_id
_entity_poly.type
_entity_poly.pdbx_seq_one_letter_code
_entity_poly.pdbx_strand_id
1 'polypeptide(L)'
;MIAAQAVLYSYPYLHRQLKNSCSSSSHGHHHRHPLFFISRRLKRRNSNSWNIASTSQSQLPTPPYNDEGQQRKVSDLNMLFHRFWKVAAPYWFSDDKVEARLQLTAVFALTLATTGISVGFNFLGRDFYNALANKDEEQFTKQLLYYVCGFAGGIPFFVLRDYARETLSLRWRCWMTSYFMQRYLTHRTFYKIQSQSIIDNPDQRIVDDLSSFTSTALSFSLTLFNAAVDLISFSNILYTIYPPLFVVLLLYSIGGTAISIFLGKGLVTLNFLQEKKEADFRYGLVRVRENAESIAFYGGEDSELQLLLQRFTSAFENLTQLLISSRNLEFFTNGYRYLIQILPAAVVAPMYFSGKIEFGVINQSVSAFNHILGDISLIVYQFQAISAFSAAIDRLGEFDDVLDISRSKCLSDPMEHINLTYSFKKGSQVLDCNGSIPVNTSLRLLDVENLSLKTPKNNSTLVRDLSFAINEKDHLLVIGPSGSGKTSLLRALAGLWTTGKGKVTFYVENGGDAQSLTSSDMALVDVNSADMNEFGRPINGNSRSVFFLPQRPYMVLGTLRQQLLYPTWAGEAVVSDDTKFGGFRRCPPWLYIVSFQRSGFSI
;
A
#
# COMPACT_ATOMS: atom_id res chain seq x y z
N MET A 1 26.22 0.98 -8.04
CA MET A 1 27.60 1.48 -7.81
C MET A 1 27.86 1.93 -6.38
N ILE A 2 27.02 2.77 -5.75
CA ILE A 2 27.26 3.28 -4.38
C ILE A 2 27.32 2.16 -3.32
N ALA A 3 26.51 1.10 -3.45
CA ALA A 3 26.55 -0.06 -2.55
C ALA A 3 27.81 -0.95 -2.72
N ALA A 4 28.38 -1.03 -3.93
CA ALA A 4 29.59 -1.82 -4.18
C ALA A 4 30.86 -1.15 -3.62
N GLN A 5 30.88 0.18 -3.62
CA GLN A 5 31.96 0.99 -3.04
C GLN A 5 31.98 0.91 -1.51
N ALA A 6 30.82 0.82 -0.87
CA ALA A 6 30.72 0.61 0.58
C ALA A 6 31.28 -0.76 1.02
N VAL A 7 31.07 -1.82 0.23
CA VAL A 7 31.55 -3.18 0.57
C VAL A 7 33.07 -3.29 0.50
N LEU A 8 33.72 -2.71 -0.53
CA LEU A 8 35.18 -2.75 -0.66
C LEU A 8 35.91 -2.00 0.47
N TYR A 9 35.30 -0.93 0.99
CA TYR A 9 35.86 -0.18 2.12
C TYR A 9 35.53 -0.79 3.49
N SER A 10 34.36 -1.44 3.64
CA SER A 10 33.90 -1.94 4.95
C SER A 10 34.42 -3.35 5.28
N TYR A 11 34.71 -4.18 4.28
CA TYR A 11 35.12 -5.58 4.49
C TYR A 11 36.40 -5.75 5.34
N PRO A 12 37.51 -5.02 5.06
CA PRO A 12 38.70 -5.11 5.92
C PRO A 12 38.53 -4.39 7.26
N TYR A 13 37.62 -3.41 7.37
CA TYR A 13 37.40 -2.62 8.59
C TYR A 13 36.55 -3.36 9.62
N LEU A 14 35.44 -3.98 9.19
CA LEU A 14 34.54 -4.74 10.06
C LEU A 14 35.17 -6.05 10.56
N HIS A 15 35.94 -6.73 9.71
CA HIS A 15 36.66 -7.94 10.10
C HIS A 15 37.73 -7.67 11.18
N ARG A 16 38.28 -6.44 11.22
CA ARG A 16 39.26 -6.03 12.24
C ARG A 16 38.60 -5.69 13.58
N GLN A 17 37.42 -5.06 13.56
CA GLN A 17 36.64 -4.75 14.76
C GLN A 17 36.11 -6.00 15.47
N LEU A 18 35.54 -6.96 14.71
CA LEU A 18 35.03 -8.21 15.27
C LEU A 18 36.14 -9.08 15.89
N LYS A 19 37.36 -9.03 15.34
CA LYS A 19 38.51 -9.76 15.90
C LYS A 19 39.06 -9.09 17.17
N ASN A 20 38.96 -7.77 17.29
CA ASN A 20 39.43 -7.03 18.45
C ASN A 20 38.48 -7.17 19.66
N SER A 21 37.15 -7.21 19.46
CA SER A 21 36.20 -7.43 20.56
C SER A 21 36.22 -8.85 21.14
N CYS A 22 36.65 -9.87 20.38
CA CYS A 22 36.87 -11.21 20.90
C CYS A 22 38.21 -11.37 21.66
N SER A 23 39.11 -10.39 21.60
CA SER A 23 40.47 -10.49 22.16
C SER A 23 40.67 -9.78 23.51
N SER A 24 39.66 -9.09 24.06
CA SER A 24 39.76 -8.38 25.33
C SER A 24 39.50 -9.24 26.58
N SER A 25 39.57 -10.57 26.48
CA SER A 25 39.56 -11.48 27.64
C SER A 25 40.68 -12.52 27.58
N SER A 26 41.92 -12.10 27.81
CA SER A 26 42.92 -12.87 28.59
C SER A 26 44.26 -12.11 28.65
N HIS A 27 44.79 -11.99 29.86
CA HIS A 27 46.18 -11.60 30.10
C HIS A 27 47.04 -12.86 30.24
N GLY A 28 48.21 -12.89 29.58
CA GLY A 28 49.23 -13.92 29.84
C GLY A 28 50.26 -14.14 28.72
N HIS A 29 51.34 -13.34 28.74
CA HIS A 29 52.73 -13.59 28.31
C HIS A 29 53.13 -14.33 26.99
N HIS A 30 54.11 -13.65 26.35
CA HIS A 30 55.26 -14.11 25.54
C HIS A 30 55.25 -14.07 24.00
N HIS A 31 56.34 -13.43 23.52
CA HIS A 31 56.82 -13.19 22.16
C HIS A 31 56.79 -14.35 21.15
N ARG A 32 56.42 -14.07 19.88
CA ARG A 32 57.31 -14.04 18.68
C ARG A 32 56.52 -13.86 17.37
N HIS A 33 57.23 -13.36 16.35
CA HIS A 33 56.82 -12.94 14.99
C HIS A 33 56.25 -14.06 14.07
N PRO A 34 55.70 -13.70 12.87
CA PRO A 34 54.63 -14.44 12.20
C PRO A 34 55.12 -15.33 11.04
N LEU A 35 54.36 -16.37 10.71
CA LEU A 35 54.44 -17.04 9.41
C LEU A 35 53.05 -17.37 8.87
N PHE A 36 52.84 -16.90 7.63
CA PHE A 36 51.86 -17.36 6.67
C PHE A 36 51.86 -18.88 6.57
N PHE A 37 50.69 -19.54 6.49
CA PHE A 37 50.48 -20.64 5.55
C PHE A 37 49.00 -20.92 5.29
N ILE A 38 48.70 -21.05 4.00
CA ILE A 38 47.45 -21.51 3.39
C ILE A 38 47.39 -23.03 3.55
N SER A 39 46.25 -23.60 3.96
CA SER A 39 45.90 -24.96 3.54
C SER A 39 44.40 -25.27 3.53
N ARG A 40 44.00 -25.83 2.39
CA ARG A 40 42.73 -26.42 2.00
C ARG A 40 42.29 -27.61 2.87
N ARG A 41 40.96 -27.80 2.89
CA ARG A 41 40.18 -29.06 2.96
C ARG A 41 40.40 -29.99 4.16
N LEU A 42 39.30 -30.34 4.84
CA LEU A 42 38.63 -31.64 4.64
C LEU A 42 37.34 -31.77 5.46
N LYS A 43 36.35 -32.31 4.76
CA LYS A 43 35.06 -32.81 5.22
C LYS A 43 35.30 -34.10 6.01
N ARG A 44 34.90 -34.16 7.28
CA ARG A 44 34.61 -35.46 7.92
C ARG A 44 33.53 -35.34 9.00
N ARG A 45 32.44 -36.05 8.72
CA ARG A 45 31.39 -36.53 9.61
C ARG A 45 32.04 -37.31 10.77
N ASN A 46 31.67 -37.00 12.01
CA ASN A 46 31.27 -38.06 12.93
C ASN A 46 30.43 -37.53 14.09
N SER A 47 29.41 -38.32 14.39
CA SER A 47 28.56 -38.28 15.57
C SER A 47 29.37 -38.37 16.85
N ASN A 48 28.98 -37.61 17.88
CA ASN A 48 28.51 -38.20 19.12
C ASN A 48 27.92 -37.13 20.06
N SER A 49 26.77 -37.51 20.59
CA SER A 49 25.89 -36.87 21.56
C SER A 49 26.56 -36.58 22.90
N TRP A 50 26.42 -35.36 23.39
CA TRP A 50 26.39 -35.04 24.82
C TRP A 50 25.24 -34.05 25.07
N ASN A 51 24.20 -34.55 25.76
CA ASN A 51 23.02 -33.81 26.16
C ASN A 51 23.36 -32.92 27.37
N ILE A 52 23.15 -31.61 27.23
CA ILE A 52 23.06 -30.68 28.37
C ILE A 52 21.70 -29.99 28.25
N ALA A 53 20.93 -30.07 29.34
CA ALA A 53 19.54 -29.65 29.43
C ALA A 53 19.37 -28.15 29.12
N SER A 54 18.56 -27.83 28.10
CA SER A 54 18.13 -26.47 27.79
C SER A 54 16.72 -26.23 28.31
N THR A 55 16.59 -25.20 29.14
CA THR A 55 15.38 -24.62 29.69
C THR A 55 14.36 -24.28 28.60
N SER A 56 13.11 -24.67 28.82
CA SER A 56 11.96 -24.55 27.93
C SER A 56 11.65 -23.08 27.58
N GLN A 57 12.06 -22.62 26.40
CA GLN A 57 11.49 -21.42 25.78
C GLN A 57 10.26 -21.82 24.95
N SER A 58 9.14 -21.20 25.27
CA SER A 58 7.86 -21.32 24.57
C SER A 58 7.98 -20.80 23.13
N GLN A 59 8.10 -21.72 22.16
CA GLN A 59 7.87 -21.43 20.76
C GLN A 59 6.37 -21.25 20.52
N LEU A 60 5.96 -20.08 20.01
CA LEU A 60 4.64 -19.88 19.42
C LEU A 60 4.51 -20.78 18.18
N PRO A 61 3.34 -21.41 17.94
CA PRO A 61 3.15 -22.31 16.81
C PRO A 61 3.19 -21.52 15.50
N THR A 62 4.13 -21.86 14.63
CA THR A 62 4.09 -21.50 13.21
C THR A 62 2.85 -22.13 12.56
N PRO A 63 2.09 -21.40 11.73
CA PRO A 63 0.97 -22.00 11.01
C PRO A 63 1.47 -23.15 10.11
N PRO A 64 0.66 -24.21 9.92
CA PRO A 64 1.04 -25.34 9.07
C PRO A 64 1.22 -24.86 7.63
N TYR A 65 2.40 -25.14 7.10
CA TYR A 65 2.76 -24.98 5.69
C TYR A 65 2.01 -26.06 4.89
N ASN A 66 0.97 -25.66 4.16
CA ASN A 66 0.28 -26.51 3.21
C ASN A 66 1.05 -26.54 1.88
N ASP A 67 1.56 -27.72 1.51
CA ASP A 67 2.07 -28.05 0.18
C ASP A 67 0.91 -28.15 -0.84
N GLU A 68 0.29 -27.03 -1.19
CA GLU A 68 -0.65 -26.92 -2.32
C GLU A 68 -0.07 -26.04 -3.44
N GLY A 69 1.19 -26.29 -3.79
CA GLY A 69 1.96 -25.46 -4.73
C GLY A 69 1.77 -25.73 -6.23
N GLN A 70 0.88 -26.65 -6.66
CA GLN A 70 0.89 -27.12 -8.06
C GLN A 70 -0.42 -27.05 -8.86
N GLN A 71 -1.53 -26.53 -8.31
CA GLN A 71 -2.81 -26.39 -9.06
C GLN A 71 -3.43 -24.99 -9.09
N ARG A 72 -2.76 -23.95 -8.57
CA ARG A 72 -3.33 -22.58 -8.40
C ARG A 72 -3.01 -21.53 -9.49
N LYS A 73 -2.30 -21.86 -10.57
CA LYS A 73 -1.70 -20.81 -11.42
C LYS A 73 -2.59 -20.14 -12.47
N VAL A 74 -3.77 -20.66 -12.79
CA VAL A 74 -4.65 -20.13 -13.87
C VAL A 74 -5.92 -19.47 -13.31
N SER A 75 -6.37 -19.86 -12.11
CA SER A 75 -7.49 -19.26 -11.40
C SER A 75 -7.20 -17.87 -10.82
N ASP A 76 -5.92 -17.50 -10.63
CA ASP A 76 -5.54 -16.21 -10.04
C ASP A 76 -5.75 -15.01 -10.99
N LEU A 77 -5.53 -15.16 -12.30
CA LEU A 77 -5.57 -14.03 -13.24
C LEU A 77 -6.99 -13.44 -13.42
N ASN A 78 -8.00 -14.30 -13.52
CA ASN A 78 -9.39 -13.84 -13.65
C ASN A 78 -9.86 -13.15 -12.37
N MET A 79 -9.46 -13.68 -11.21
CA MET A 79 -9.75 -13.09 -9.92
C MET A 79 -9.04 -11.74 -9.75
N LEU A 80 -7.76 -11.65 -10.14
CA LEU A 80 -6.99 -10.40 -10.16
C LEU A 80 -7.62 -9.36 -11.08
N PHE A 81 -8.05 -9.75 -12.29
CA PHE A 81 -8.72 -8.83 -13.21
C PHE A 81 -10.05 -8.33 -12.64
N HIS A 82 -10.84 -9.22 -12.02
CA HIS A 82 -12.08 -8.84 -11.36
C HIS A 82 -11.83 -7.86 -10.21
N ARG A 83 -10.86 -8.14 -9.32
CA ARG A 83 -10.46 -7.26 -8.22
C ARG A 83 -9.94 -5.92 -8.71
N PHE A 84 -9.10 -5.93 -9.74
CA PHE A 84 -8.61 -4.71 -10.39
C PHE A 84 -9.78 -3.85 -10.89
N TRP A 85 -10.74 -4.45 -11.61
CA TRP A 85 -11.88 -3.72 -12.13
C TRP A 85 -12.78 -3.20 -11.01
N LYS A 86 -13.05 -4.01 -9.98
CA LYS A 86 -13.86 -3.62 -8.81
C LYS A 86 -13.29 -2.39 -8.11
N VAL A 87 -11.98 -2.36 -7.92
CA VAL A 87 -11.27 -1.25 -7.30
C VAL A 87 -11.15 -0.03 -8.23
N ALA A 88 -10.89 -0.24 -9.53
CA ALA A 88 -10.65 0.86 -10.46
C ALA A 88 -11.93 1.56 -10.94
N ALA A 89 -13.00 0.80 -11.20
CA ALA A 89 -14.22 1.28 -11.84
C ALA A 89 -14.86 2.49 -11.14
N PRO A 90 -14.98 2.56 -9.80
CA PRO A 90 -15.68 3.64 -9.11
C PRO A 90 -15.21 5.05 -9.52
N TYR A 91 -13.90 5.25 -9.75
CA TYR A 91 -13.37 6.55 -10.20
C TYR A 91 -13.87 6.93 -11.61
N TRP A 92 -13.82 6.00 -12.55
CA TRP A 92 -14.17 6.23 -13.96
C TRP A 92 -15.67 6.42 -14.23
N PHE A 93 -16.51 6.12 -13.23
CA PHE A 93 -17.96 6.32 -13.27
C PHE A 93 -18.46 7.38 -12.27
N SER A 94 -17.56 8.00 -11.51
CA SER A 94 -17.87 9.07 -10.56
C SER A 94 -18.30 10.38 -11.23
N ASP A 95 -18.64 11.39 -10.44
CA ASP A 95 -18.97 12.73 -10.95
C ASP A 95 -17.81 13.39 -11.73
N ASP A 96 -16.56 12.97 -11.49
CA ASP A 96 -15.37 13.45 -12.19
C ASP A 96 -15.09 12.67 -13.51
N LYS A 97 -16.00 11.78 -13.93
CA LYS A 97 -15.79 10.87 -15.09
C LYS A 97 -15.44 11.58 -16.40
N VAL A 98 -15.99 12.77 -16.65
CA VAL A 98 -15.79 13.47 -17.93
C VAL A 98 -14.35 13.97 -18.03
N GLU A 99 -13.89 14.66 -16.99
CA GLU A 99 -12.53 15.18 -16.89
C GLU A 99 -11.50 14.04 -16.83
N ALA A 100 -11.77 12.98 -16.06
CA ALA A 100 -10.91 11.81 -15.98
C ALA A 100 -10.71 11.14 -17.35
N ARG A 101 -11.80 10.93 -18.12
CA ARG A 101 -11.74 10.29 -19.45
C ARG A 101 -11.13 11.21 -20.51
N LEU A 102 -11.33 12.52 -20.40
CA LEU A 102 -10.68 13.50 -21.28
C LEU A 102 -9.17 13.46 -21.08
N GLN A 103 -8.71 13.52 -19.82
CA GLN A 103 -7.29 13.44 -19.49
C GLN A 103 -6.69 12.09 -19.90
N LEU A 104 -7.40 10.99 -19.69
CA LEU A 104 -6.96 9.67 -20.15
C LEU A 104 -6.76 9.66 -21.68
N THR A 105 -7.75 10.12 -22.44
CA THR A 105 -7.65 10.23 -23.90
C THR A 105 -6.49 11.13 -24.32
N ALA A 106 -6.30 12.27 -23.66
CA ALA A 106 -5.18 13.17 -23.93
C ALA A 106 -3.82 12.51 -23.69
N VAL A 107 -3.67 11.72 -22.62
CA VAL A 107 -2.43 10.99 -22.32
C VAL A 107 -2.14 9.92 -23.39
N PHE A 108 -3.15 9.17 -23.82
CA PHE A 108 -2.99 8.19 -24.93
C PHE A 108 -2.66 8.87 -26.26
N ALA A 109 -3.31 10.00 -26.57
CA ALA A 109 -3.02 10.78 -27.78
C ALA A 109 -1.59 11.36 -27.76
N LEU A 110 -1.14 11.90 -26.62
CA LEU A 110 0.24 12.36 -26.43
C LEU A 110 1.24 11.20 -26.55
N THR A 111 0.88 10.01 -26.06
CA THR A 111 1.72 8.81 -26.21
C THR A 111 1.89 8.45 -27.68
N LEU A 112 0.79 8.37 -28.45
CA LEU A 112 0.85 8.18 -29.91
C LEU A 112 1.69 9.25 -30.62
N ALA A 113 1.56 10.51 -30.22
CA ALA A 113 2.37 11.60 -30.76
C ALA A 113 3.86 11.38 -30.47
N THR A 114 4.23 10.98 -29.26
CA THR A 114 5.63 10.70 -28.91
C THR A 114 6.21 9.50 -29.68
N THR A 115 5.42 8.47 -29.93
CA THR A 115 5.80 7.36 -30.82
C THR A 115 6.01 7.83 -32.24
N GLY A 116 5.07 8.62 -32.79
CA GLY A 116 5.18 9.19 -34.13
C GLY A 116 6.41 10.09 -34.29
N ILE A 117 6.72 10.90 -33.28
CA ILE A 117 7.95 11.71 -33.22
C ILE A 117 9.19 10.81 -33.23
N SER A 118 9.19 9.72 -32.47
CA SER A 118 10.30 8.76 -32.42
C SER A 118 10.55 8.08 -33.78
N VAL A 119 9.48 7.70 -34.49
CA VAL A 119 9.55 7.21 -35.86
C VAL A 119 10.08 8.29 -36.80
N GLY A 120 9.62 9.54 -36.67
CA GLY A 120 10.13 10.67 -37.45
C GLY A 120 11.63 10.88 -37.27
N PHE A 121 12.13 10.85 -36.02
CA PHE A 121 13.56 10.94 -35.72
C PHE A 121 14.37 9.76 -36.28
N ASN A 122 13.78 8.57 -36.39
CA ASN A 122 14.44 7.42 -37.00
C ASN A 122 14.70 7.65 -38.50
N PHE A 123 13.72 8.19 -39.25
CA PHE A 123 13.92 8.56 -40.66
C PHE A 123 14.85 9.76 -40.81
N LEU A 124 14.72 10.77 -39.94
CA LEU A 124 15.61 11.93 -39.96
C LEU A 124 17.07 11.54 -39.74
N GLY A 125 17.32 10.56 -38.87
CA GLY A 125 18.66 10.03 -38.64
C GLY A 125 19.24 9.33 -39.86
N ARG A 126 18.44 8.54 -40.57
CA ARG A 126 18.86 7.92 -41.84
C ARG A 126 19.36 9.00 -42.81
N ASP A 127 18.55 10.03 -43.05
CA ASP A 127 18.85 11.06 -44.06
C ASP A 127 20.05 11.93 -43.64
N PHE A 128 20.20 12.21 -42.35
CA PHE A 128 21.37 12.91 -41.81
C PHE A 128 22.67 12.15 -42.04
N TYR A 129 22.70 10.84 -41.73
CA TYR A 129 23.89 10.01 -41.95
C TYR A 129 24.17 9.78 -43.45
N ASN A 130 23.15 9.76 -44.29
CA ASN A 130 23.31 9.72 -45.75
C ASN A 130 24.02 10.98 -46.28
N ALA A 131 23.57 12.17 -45.86
CA ALA A 131 24.20 13.43 -46.26
C ALA A 131 25.67 13.49 -45.81
N LEU A 132 25.95 13.04 -44.58
CA LEU A 132 27.32 12.97 -44.06
C LEU A 132 28.21 12.00 -44.84
N ALA A 133 27.70 10.82 -45.18
CA ALA A 133 28.44 9.82 -45.96
C ALA A 133 28.73 10.31 -47.39
N ASN A 134 27.79 11.04 -47.99
CA ASN A 134 27.92 11.60 -49.33
C ASN A 134 28.72 12.91 -49.37
N LYS A 135 29.14 13.44 -48.22
CA LYS A 135 29.81 14.75 -48.08
C LYS A 135 28.98 15.91 -48.67
N ASP A 136 27.65 15.79 -48.59
CA ASP A 136 26.71 16.79 -49.07
C ASP A 136 26.46 17.83 -47.97
N GLU A 137 27.21 18.93 -48.02
CA GLU A 137 27.16 20.00 -47.00
C GLU A 137 25.80 20.70 -46.94
N GLU A 138 25.16 20.88 -48.10
CA GLU A 138 23.85 21.53 -48.20
C GLU A 138 22.77 20.66 -47.55
N GLN A 139 22.70 19.37 -47.92
CA GLN A 139 21.76 18.46 -47.28
C GLN A 139 22.09 18.24 -45.81
N PHE A 140 23.36 18.13 -45.43
CA PHE A 140 23.74 17.99 -44.03
C PHE A 140 23.21 19.15 -43.18
N THR A 141 23.41 20.39 -43.64
CA THR A 141 22.95 21.59 -42.94
C THR A 141 21.42 21.63 -42.83
N LYS A 142 20.72 21.22 -43.91
CA LYS A 142 19.26 21.11 -43.92
C LYS A 142 18.74 20.06 -42.93
N GLN A 143 19.33 18.86 -42.91
CA GLN A 143 18.95 17.79 -41.97
C GLN A 143 19.28 18.16 -40.53
N LEU A 144 20.40 18.85 -40.30
CA LEU A 144 20.76 19.38 -38.97
C LEU A 144 19.71 20.38 -38.48
N LEU A 145 19.25 21.30 -39.34
CA LEU A 145 18.19 22.24 -38.99
C LEU A 145 16.87 21.51 -38.67
N TYR A 146 16.50 20.49 -39.45
CA TYR A 146 15.34 19.65 -39.14
C TYR A 146 15.48 18.92 -37.80
N TYR A 147 16.68 18.51 -37.40
CA TYR A 147 16.91 17.94 -36.07
C TYR A 147 16.66 18.95 -34.96
N VAL A 148 17.20 20.16 -35.08
CA VAL A 148 17.01 21.23 -34.09
C VAL A 148 15.54 21.62 -33.99
N CYS A 149 14.85 21.80 -35.13
CA CYS A 149 13.41 22.07 -35.16
C CYS A 149 12.59 20.89 -34.60
N GLY A 150 12.99 19.66 -34.92
CA GLY A 150 12.38 18.45 -34.38
C GLY A 150 12.51 18.34 -32.87
N PHE A 151 13.65 18.71 -32.29
CA PHE A 151 13.81 18.77 -30.83
C PHE A 151 12.94 19.86 -30.21
N ALA A 152 12.95 21.07 -30.77
CA ALA A 152 12.13 22.18 -30.30
C ALA A 152 10.63 21.84 -30.32
N GLY A 153 10.15 21.15 -31.36
CA GLY A 153 8.77 20.70 -31.49
C GLY A 153 8.44 19.45 -30.68
N GLY A 154 9.36 18.49 -30.58
CA GLY A 154 9.11 17.16 -30.00
C GLY A 154 9.22 17.12 -28.48
N ILE A 155 10.21 17.79 -27.88
CA ILE A 155 10.44 17.78 -26.42
C ILE A 155 9.17 18.15 -25.62
N PRO A 156 8.40 19.20 -26.00
CA PRO A 156 7.15 19.52 -25.32
C PRO A 156 6.17 18.35 -25.23
N PHE A 157 6.05 17.50 -26.26
CA PHE A 157 5.14 16.35 -26.23
C PHE A 157 5.59 15.29 -25.21
N PHE A 158 6.89 15.00 -25.13
CA PHE A 158 7.43 14.08 -24.12
C PHE A 158 7.17 14.57 -22.71
N VAL A 159 7.46 15.86 -22.45
CA VAL A 159 7.28 16.47 -21.12
C VAL A 159 5.79 16.56 -20.75
N LEU A 160 4.94 17.01 -21.67
CA LEU A 160 3.49 17.14 -21.44
C LEU A 160 2.83 15.78 -21.25
N ARG A 161 3.25 14.74 -21.98
CA ARG A 161 2.76 13.37 -21.78
C ARG A 161 3.01 12.90 -20.35
N ASP A 162 4.24 13.03 -19.88
CA ASP A 162 4.63 12.55 -18.55
C ASP A 162 3.96 13.38 -17.45
N TYR A 163 3.89 14.71 -17.61
CA TYR A 163 3.16 15.59 -16.70
C TYR A 163 1.65 15.26 -16.65
N ALA A 164 1.02 15.03 -17.80
CA ALA A 164 -0.39 14.67 -17.87
C ALA A 164 -0.67 13.31 -17.23
N ARG A 165 0.21 12.32 -17.43
CA ARG A 165 0.14 11.00 -16.78
C ARG A 165 0.19 11.12 -15.25
N GLU A 166 1.17 11.83 -14.71
CA GLU A 166 1.31 12.01 -13.26
C GLU A 166 0.16 12.80 -12.67
N THR A 167 -0.33 13.82 -13.37
CA THR A 167 -1.49 14.62 -12.95
C THR A 167 -2.75 13.74 -12.83
N LEU A 168 -2.99 12.88 -13.82
CA LEU A 168 -4.11 11.94 -13.81
C LEU A 168 -3.96 10.92 -12.67
N SER A 169 -2.75 10.39 -12.46
CA SER A 169 -2.45 9.48 -11.35
C SER A 169 -2.75 10.10 -9.98
N LEU A 170 -2.32 11.35 -9.77
CA LEU A 170 -2.57 12.08 -8.52
C LEU A 170 -4.05 12.37 -8.28
N ARG A 171 -4.79 12.78 -9.32
CA ARG A 171 -6.25 12.99 -9.22
C ARG A 171 -6.96 11.70 -8.87
N TRP A 172 -6.62 10.62 -9.55
CA TRP A 172 -7.18 9.30 -9.26
C TRP A 172 -6.86 8.87 -7.82
N ARG A 173 -5.61 9.02 -7.36
CA ARG A 173 -5.20 8.69 -5.98
C ARG A 173 -6.00 9.48 -4.95
N CYS A 174 -6.14 10.78 -5.14
CA CYS A 174 -6.86 11.64 -4.21
C CYS A 174 -8.34 11.25 -4.08
N TRP A 175 -9.00 10.96 -5.20
CA TRP A 175 -10.39 10.49 -5.20
C TRP A 175 -10.50 9.14 -4.48
N MET A 176 -9.63 8.18 -4.82
CA MET A 176 -9.62 6.84 -4.22
C MET A 176 -9.37 6.87 -2.71
N THR A 177 -8.40 7.68 -2.27
CA THR A 177 -8.06 7.83 -0.84
C THR A 177 -9.25 8.35 -0.06
N SER A 178 -9.93 9.37 -0.59
CA SER A 178 -11.12 9.95 0.04
C SER A 178 -12.27 8.93 0.09
N TYR A 179 -12.50 8.21 -1.01
CA TYR A 179 -13.52 7.18 -1.13
C TYR A 179 -13.33 6.02 -0.12
N PHE A 180 -12.12 5.46 -0.05
CA PHE A 180 -11.80 4.36 0.87
C PHE A 180 -11.77 4.83 2.33
N MET A 181 -11.22 6.02 2.61
CA MET A 181 -11.16 6.57 3.97
C MET A 181 -12.56 6.87 4.52
N GLN A 182 -13.47 7.39 3.70
CA GLN A 182 -14.86 7.58 4.09
C GLN A 182 -15.51 6.24 4.46
N ARG A 183 -15.41 5.22 3.59
CA ARG A 183 -15.95 3.87 3.87
C ARG A 183 -15.35 3.23 5.13
N TYR A 184 -14.05 3.42 5.36
CA TYR A 184 -13.34 2.92 6.53
C TYR A 184 -13.84 3.54 7.85
N LEU A 185 -14.11 4.85 7.86
CA LEU A 185 -14.57 5.58 9.05
C LEU A 185 -16.10 5.48 9.27
N THR A 186 -16.86 5.20 8.21
CA THR A 186 -18.33 5.09 8.29
C THR A 186 -18.71 3.80 9.03
N HIS A 187 -19.80 3.85 9.81
CA HIS A 187 -20.35 2.72 10.58
C HIS A 187 -19.36 2.01 11.52
N ARG A 188 -18.32 2.74 11.98
CA ARG A 188 -17.24 2.21 12.85
C ARG A 188 -16.53 0.99 12.23
N THR A 189 -16.45 0.94 10.89
CA THR A 189 -15.86 -0.18 10.17
C THR A 189 -14.41 -0.41 10.58
N PHE A 190 -13.64 0.66 10.81
CA PHE A 190 -12.29 0.60 11.37
C PHE A 190 -12.18 -0.25 12.65
N TYR A 191 -13.13 -0.10 13.57
CA TYR A 191 -13.14 -0.84 14.83
C TYR A 191 -13.54 -2.31 14.63
N LYS A 192 -14.49 -2.59 13.72
CA LYS A 192 -14.90 -3.95 13.39
C LYS A 192 -13.73 -4.73 12.77
N ILE A 193 -13.03 -4.14 11.81
CA ILE A 193 -11.86 -4.74 11.16
C ILE A 193 -10.77 -5.08 12.18
N GLN A 194 -10.44 -4.13 13.07
CA GLN A 194 -9.39 -4.32 14.07
C GLN A 194 -9.78 -5.35 15.15
N SER A 195 -11.01 -5.30 15.66
CA SER A 195 -11.46 -6.20 16.73
C SER A 195 -11.60 -7.66 16.27
N GLN A 196 -11.92 -7.88 15.00
CA GLN A 196 -12.03 -9.20 14.39
C GLN A 196 -10.72 -9.69 13.75
N SER A 197 -9.69 -8.84 13.68
CA SER A 197 -8.41 -9.12 13.01
C SER A 197 -8.61 -9.63 11.57
N ILE A 198 -9.55 -9.02 10.83
CA ILE A 198 -9.91 -9.49 9.48
C ILE A 198 -8.80 -9.16 8.49
N ILE A 199 -8.19 -7.98 8.62
CA ILE A 199 -7.13 -7.49 7.73
C ILE A 199 -6.03 -6.85 8.57
N ASP A 200 -4.78 -7.13 8.18
CA ASP A 200 -3.59 -6.50 8.74
C ASP A 200 -3.28 -5.17 8.04
N ASN A 201 -2.89 -4.16 8.84
CA ASN A 201 -2.41 -2.84 8.42
C ASN A 201 -3.31 -2.10 7.40
N PRO A 202 -4.57 -1.77 7.75
CA PRO A 202 -5.48 -1.02 6.87
C PRO A 202 -4.97 0.38 6.51
N ASP A 203 -4.14 0.98 7.36
CA ASP A 203 -3.43 2.23 7.12
C ASP A 203 -2.47 2.11 5.93
N GLN A 204 -1.70 1.02 5.85
CA GLN A 204 -0.83 0.73 4.72
C GLN A 204 -1.63 0.53 3.42
N ARG A 205 -2.83 -0.07 3.51
CA ARG A 205 -3.73 -0.23 2.35
C ARG A 205 -4.15 1.11 1.76
N ILE A 206 -4.54 2.04 2.63
CA ILE A 206 -5.03 3.37 2.21
C ILE A 206 -3.89 4.25 1.69
N VAL A 207 -2.69 4.16 2.27
CA VAL A 207 -1.57 5.04 1.89
C VAL A 207 -0.76 4.44 0.75
N ASP A 208 -0.14 3.29 0.97
CA ASP A 208 0.86 2.74 0.06
C ASP A 208 0.20 2.00 -1.12
N ASP A 209 -0.76 1.11 -0.84
CA ASP A 209 -1.36 0.27 -1.87
C ASP A 209 -2.22 1.09 -2.86
N LEU A 210 -3.00 2.08 -2.39
CA LEU A 210 -3.74 2.99 -3.29
C LEU A 210 -2.82 3.84 -4.16
N SER A 211 -1.70 4.33 -3.61
CA SER A 211 -0.72 5.10 -4.36
C SER A 211 -0.05 4.24 -5.43
N SER A 212 0.42 3.05 -5.03
CA SER A 212 1.03 2.11 -5.96
C SER A 212 0.04 1.67 -7.03
N PHE A 213 -1.22 1.41 -6.68
CA PHE A 213 -2.25 0.97 -7.61
C PHE A 213 -2.49 1.98 -8.72
N THR A 214 -2.75 3.24 -8.37
CA THR A 214 -3.10 4.30 -9.33
C THR A 214 -1.95 4.68 -10.25
N SER A 215 -0.72 4.79 -9.72
CA SER A 215 0.47 5.09 -10.53
C SER A 215 0.85 3.91 -11.44
N THR A 216 0.90 2.71 -10.88
CA THR A 216 1.35 1.52 -11.61
C THR A 216 0.36 1.09 -12.69
N ALA A 217 -0.96 1.19 -12.43
CA ALA A 217 -1.99 0.90 -13.43
C ALA A 217 -1.89 1.79 -14.68
N LEU A 218 -1.72 3.10 -14.49
CA LEU A 218 -1.54 4.06 -15.59
C LEU A 218 -0.20 3.87 -16.30
N SER A 219 0.89 3.70 -15.54
CA SER A 219 2.21 3.49 -16.11
C SER A 219 2.24 2.21 -16.96
N PHE A 220 1.67 1.10 -16.48
CA PHE A 220 1.65 -0.15 -17.21
C PHE A 220 0.80 -0.10 -18.47
N SER A 221 -0.41 0.48 -18.38
CA SER A 221 -1.28 0.57 -19.56
C SER A 221 -0.63 1.36 -20.68
N LEU A 222 0.04 2.47 -20.35
CA LEU A 222 0.76 3.29 -21.32
C LEU A 222 2.05 2.63 -21.82
N THR A 223 2.77 1.92 -20.95
CA THR A 223 4.00 1.22 -21.33
C THR A 223 3.69 0.07 -22.30
N LEU A 224 2.63 -0.71 -22.02
CA LEU A 224 2.15 -1.77 -22.91
C LEU A 224 1.62 -1.21 -24.23
N PHE A 225 0.86 -0.11 -24.18
CA PHE A 225 0.36 0.56 -25.37
C PHE A 225 1.50 1.11 -26.23
N ASN A 226 2.45 1.82 -25.63
CA ASN A 226 3.62 2.35 -26.34
C ASN A 226 4.42 1.21 -26.97
N ALA A 227 4.70 0.14 -26.23
CA ALA A 227 5.42 -1.02 -26.76
C ALA A 227 4.67 -1.72 -27.91
N ALA A 228 3.33 -1.77 -27.89
CA ALA A 228 2.57 -2.32 -28.99
C ALA A 228 2.70 -1.46 -30.26
N VAL A 229 2.60 -0.13 -30.14
CA VAL A 229 2.71 0.80 -31.27
C VAL A 229 4.15 0.87 -31.79
N ASP A 230 5.14 0.90 -30.90
CA ASP A 230 6.56 0.88 -31.24
C ASP A 230 6.92 -0.43 -31.94
N LEU A 231 6.46 -1.58 -31.41
CA LEU A 231 6.68 -2.89 -32.04
C LEU A 231 6.09 -2.93 -33.46
N ILE A 232 4.86 -2.43 -33.67
CA ILE A 232 4.27 -2.37 -35.02
C ILE A 232 5.11 -1.47 -35.95
N SER A 233 5.45 -0.27 -35.49
CA SER A 233 6.12 0.75 -36.30
C SER A 233 7.54 0.35 -36.67
N PHE A 234 8.36 -0.01 -35.68
CA PHE A 234 9.77 -0.35 -35.88
C PHE A 234 9.95 -1.73 -36.50
N SER A 235 9.05 -2.70 -36.22
CA SER A 235 9.08 -3.98 -36.95
C SER A 235 8.83 -3.77 -38.44
N ASN A 236 7.89 -2.90 -38.81
CA ASN A 236 7.63 -2.60 -40.23
C ASN A 236 8.83 -1.92 -40.90
N ILE A 237 9.50 -0.98 -40.21
CA ILE A 237 10.73 -0.35 -40.70
C ILE A 237 11.83 -1.40 -40.92
N LEU A 238 12.10 -2.24 -39.91
CA LEU A 238 13.16 -3.23 -39.98
C LEU A 238 12.89 -4.32 -41.02
N TYR A 239 11.64 -4.78 -41.12
CA TYR A 239 11.21 -5.76 -42.12
C TYR A 239 11.35 -5.22 -43.55
N THR A 240 11.06 -3.93 -43.75
CA THR A 240 11.22 -3.27 -45.06
C THR A 240 12.69 -3.12 -45.45
N ILE A 241 13.59 -2.89 -44.49
CA ILE A 241 15.03 -2.80 -44.74
C ILE A 241 15.61 -4.18 -45.10
N TYR A 242 15.43 -5.17 -44.22
CA TYR A 242 15.98 -6.52 -44.42
C TYR A 242 15.23 -7.57 -43.59
N PRO A 243 14.27 -8.32 -44.18
CA PRO A 243 13.47 -9.33 -43.47
C PRO A 243 14.27 -10.38 -42.68
N PRO A 244 15.43 -10.90 -43.15
CA PRO A 244 16.20 -11.86 -42.38
C PRO A 244 16.74 -11.29 -41.05
N LEU A 245 17.06 -10.00 -40.99
CA LEU A 245 17.50 -9.36 -39.73
C LEU A 245 16.40 -9.33 -38.69
N PHE A 246 15.13 -9.20 -39.10
CA PHE A 246 13.99 -9.30 -38.19
C PHE A 246 13.87 -10.69 -37.55
N VAL A 247 14.14 -11.77 -38.30
CA VAL A 247 14.13 -13.14 -37.75
C VAL A 247 15.30 -13.35 -36.78
N VAL A 248 16.49 -12.86 -37.14
CA VAL A 248 17.68 -12.91 -36.25
C VAL A 248 17.41 -12.17 -34.94
N LEU A 249 16.78 -10.99 -35.01
CA LEU A 249 16.35 -10.22 -33.85
C LEU A 249 15.42 -11.02 -32.93
N LEU A 250 14.41 -11.70 -33.47
CA LEU A 250 13.47 -12.50 -32.66
C LEU A 250 14.19 -13.63 -31.93
N LEU A 251 15.04 -14.38 -32.65
CA LEU A 251 15.84 -15.46 -32.05
C LEU A 251 16.76 -14.94 -30.95
N TYR A 252 17.45 -13.82 -31.23
CA TYR A 252 18.35 -13.18 -30.28
C TYR A 252 17.62 -12.69 -29.04
N SER A 253 16.47 -12.01 -29.22
CA SER A 253 15.61 -11.48 -28.16
C SER A 253 15.06 -12.57 -27.23
N ILE A 254 14.53 -13.65 -27.80
CA ILE A 254 14.01 -14.78 -27.04
C ILE A 254 15.13 -15.47 -26.26
N GLY A 255 16.28 -15.70 -26.89
CA GLY A 255 17.45 -16.31 -26.24
C GLY A 255 17.99 -15.47 -25.08
N GLY A 256 18.17 -14.17 -25.32
CA GLY A 256 18.62 -13.21 -24.29
C GLY A 256 17.67 -13.12 -23.11
N THR A 257 16.36 -13.10 -23.39
CA THR A 257 15.31 -13.10 -22.38
C THR A 257 15.33 -14.38 -21.54
N ALA A 258 15.43 -15.56 -22.18
CA ALA A 258 15.46 -16.83 -21.47
C ALA A 258 16.66 -16.95 -20.52
N ILE A 259 17.85 -16.54 -20.98
CA ILE A 259 19.07 -16.54 -20.16
C ILE A 259 18.96 -15.52 -19.02
N SER A 260 18.40 -14.33 -19.29
CA SER A 260 18.18 -13.31 -18.26
C SER A 260 17.26 -13.80 -17.15
N ILE A 261 16.17 -14.49 -17.50
CA ILE A 261 15.25 -15.10 -16.52
C ILE A 261 15.97 -16.18 -15.71
N PHE A 262 16.76 -17.03 -16.37
CA PHE A 262 17.50 -18.09 -15.71
C PHE A 262 18.51 -17.53 -14.67
N LEU A 263 19.27 -16.51 -15.03
CA LEU A 263 20.21 -15.83 -14.12
C LEU A 263 19.49 -14.98 -13.06
N GLY A 264 18.31 -14.45 -13.39
CA GLY A 264 17.51 -13.58 -12.52
C GLY A 264 16.73 -14.29 -11.42
N LYS A 265 16.43 -15.59 -11.58
CA LYS A 265 15.52 -16.34 -10.69
C LYS A 265 15.90 -16.27 -9.21
N GLY A 266 17.20 -16.27 -8.87
CA GLY A 266 17.68 -16.23 -7.48
C GLY A 266 17.56 -14.85 -6.82
N LEU A 267 17.51 -13.76 -7.59
CA LEU A 267 17.50 -12.40 -7.07
C LEU A 267 16.23 -12.08 -6.30
N VAL A 268 15.08 -12.60 -6.76
CA VAL A 268 13.78 -12.33 -6.12
C VAL A 268 13.77 -12.86 -4.68
N THR A 269 14.22 -14.10 -4.48
CA THR A 269 14.28 -14.70 -3.15
C THR A 269 15.27 -13.98 -2.23
N LEU A 270 16.44 -13.58 -2.77
CA LEU A 270 17.43 -12.82 -2.01
C LEU A 270 16.92 -11.44 -1.61
N ASN A 271 16.17 -10.76 -2.48
CA ASN A 271 15.59 -9.46 -2.18
C ASN A 271 14.51 -9.56 -1.09
N PHE A 272 13.62 -10.55 -1.18
CA PHE A 272 12.64 -10.82 -0.13
C PHE A 272 13.30 -11.12 1.23
N LEU A 273 14.33 -11.98 1.24
CA LEU A 273 15.09 -12.26 2.46
C LEU A 273 15.81 -11.02 3.00
N GLN A 274 16.19 -10.08 2.13
CA GLN A 274 16.81 -8.83 2.54
C GLN A 274 15.82 -7.96 3.31
N GLU A 275 14.63 -7.73 2.75
CA GLU A 275 13.57 -6.96 3.40
C GLU A 275 13.23 -7.54 4.77
N LYS A 276 13.10 -8.88 4.85
CA LYS A 276 12.84 -9.57 6.12
C LYS A 276 13.96 -9.36 7.14
N LYS A 277 15.22 -9.61 6.77
CA LYS A 277 16.36 -9.50 7.68
C LYS A 277 16.60 -8.06 8.15
N GLU A 278 16.35 -7.07 7.29
CA GLU A 278 16.38 -5.66 7.68
C GLU A 278 15.22 -5.26 8.59
N ALA A 279 14.04 -5.83 8.38
CA ALA A 279 12.90 -5.63 9.28
C ALA A 279 13.19 -6.22 10.66
N ASP A 280 13.79 -7.41 10.74
CA ASP A 280 14.20 -8.04 12.01
C ASP A 280 15.23 -7.20 12.76
N PHE A 281 16.18 -6.59 12.04
CA PHE A 281 17.15 -5.66 12.61
C PHE A 281 16.49 -4.37 13.12
N ARG A 282 15.63 -3.74 12.31
CA ARG A 282 14.86 -2.54 12.70
C ARG A 282 13.96 -2.80 13.90
N TYR A 283 13.29 -3.94 13.94
CA TYR A 283 12.48 -4.36 15.08
C TYR A 283 13.32 -4.50 16.36
N GLY A 284 14.55 -5.00 16.24
CA GLY A 284 15.51 -5.02 17.35
C GLY A 284 15.76 -3.62 17.93
N LEU A 285 15.99 -2.62 17.08
CA LEU A 285 16.20 -1.24 17.50
C LEU A 285 14.95 -0.61 18.13
N VAL A 286 13.77 -0.88 17.57
CA VAL A 286 12.50 -0.42 18.15
C VAL A 286 12.29 -1.02 19.53
N ARG A 287 12.57 -2.32 19.72
CA ARG A 287 12.49 -2.98 21.02
C ARG A 287 13.43 -2.34 22.05
N VAL A 288 14.66 -2.00 21.66
CA VAL A 288 15.60 -1.29 22.55
C VAL A 288 15.03 0.06 22.96
N ARG A 289 14.48 0.83 22.01
CA ARG A 289 13.84 2.13 22.31
C ARG A 289 12.64 2.01 23.24
N GLU A 290 11.75 1.05 23.00
CA GLU A 290 10.54 0.85 23.80
C GLU A 290 10.82 0.37 25.22
N ASN A 291 11.96 -0.30 25.42
CA ASN A 291 12.35 -0.88 26.71
C ASN A 291 13.63 -0.22 27.27
N ALA A 292 13.96 0.99 26.83
CA ALA A 292 15.21 1.66 27.15
C ALA A 292 15.44 1.80 28.67
N GLU A 293 14.39 2.14 29.41
CA GLU A 293 14.42 2.25 30.86
C GLU A 293 14.75 0.90 31.52
N SER A 294 14.10 -0.18 31.09
CA SER A 294 14.38 -1.52 31.62
C SER A 294 15.81 -1.97 31.30
N ILE A 295 16.28 -1.74 30.07
CA ILE A 295 17.64 -2.10 29.65
C ILE A 295 18.67 -1.33 30.49
N ALA A 296 18.46 -0.03 30.70
CA ALA A 296 19.32 0.80 31.53
C ALA A 296 19.31 0.38 33.01
N PHE A 297 18.15 -0.01 33.55
CA PHE A 297 18.06 -0.53 34.93
C PHE A 297 18.83 -1.83 35.11
N TYR A 298 18.84 -2.72 34.11
CA TYR A 298 19.55 -3.99 34.17
C TYR A 298 21.03 -3.91 33.75
N GLY A 299 21.50 -2.79 33.19
CA GLY A 299 22.84 -2.68 32.60
C GLY A 299 23.06 -3.65 31.43
N GLY A 300 22.02 -3.85 30.61
CA GLY A 300 21.97 -4.87 29.56
C GLY A 300 22.54 -4.45 28.20
N GLU A 301 23.21 -3.31 28.09
CA GLU A 301 23.57 -2.66 26.83
C GLU A 301 24.46 -3.54 25.94
N ASP A 302 25.49 -4.18 26.50
CA ASP A 302 26.41 -5.05 25.75
C ASP A 302 25.71 -6.29 25.17
N SER A 303 24.74 -6.84 25.92
CA SER A 303 23.94 -7.99 25.48
C SER A 303 23.01 -7.62 24.33
N GLU A 304 22.35 -6.47 24.43
CA GLU A 304 21.50 -5.94 23.35
C GLU A 304 22.34 -5.57 22.11
N LEU A 305 23.54 -5.01 22.29
CA LEU A 305 24.48 -4.75 21.20
C LEU A 305 24.85 -6.03 20.45
N GLN A 306 25.18 -7.11 21.15
CA GLN A 306 25.54 -8.39 20.53
C GLN A 306 24.37 -8.97 19.71
N LEU A 307 23.15 -8.91 20.23
CA LEU A 307 21.94 -9.35 19.51
C LEU A 307 21.68 -8.52 18.25
N LEU A 308 21.84 -7.20 18.34
CA LEU A 308 21.71 -6.29 17.20
C LEU A 308 22.76 -6.57 16.13
N LEU A 309 24.03 -6.77 16.52
CA LEU A 309 25.12 -7.10 15.59
C LEU A 309 24.92 -8.44 14.89
N GLN A 310 24.34 -9.44 15.57
CA GLN A 310 24.01 -10.72 14.95
C GLN A 310 22.94 -10.57 13.85
N ARG A 311 21.89 -9.78 14.12
CA ARG A 311 20.83 -9.48 13.14
C ARG A 311 21.38 -8.66 11.97
N PHE A 312 22.21 -7.65 12.26
CA PHE A 312 22.89 -6.86 11.25
C PHE A 312 23.76 -7.73 10.34
N THR A 313 24.58 -8.62 10.91
CA THR A 313 25.45 -9.53 10.14
C THR A 313 24.63 -10.43 9.22
N SER A 314 23.52 -10.97 9.73
CA SER A 314 22.61 -11.80 8.94
C SER A 314 22.05 -11.05 7.72
N ALA A 315 21.66 -9.78 7.89
CA ALA A 315 21.20 -8.90 6.82
C ALA A 315 22.34 -8.55 5.83
N PHE A 316 23.54 -8.28 6.36
CA PHE A 316 24.72 -7.94 5.56
C PHE A 316 25.19 -9.10 4.66
N GLU A 317 25.17 -10.32 5.18
CA GLU A 317 25.52 -11.53 4.40
C GLU A 317 24.53 -11.77 3.25
N ASN A 318 23.24 -11.56 3.49
CA ASN A 318 22.21 -11.68 2.45
C ASN A 318 22.38 -10.61 1.37
N LEU A 319 22.63 -9.37 1.79
CA LEU A 319 22.92 -8.26 0.86
C LEU A 319 24.14 -8.57 -0.01
N THR A 320 25.18 -9.18 0.58
CA THR A 320 26.37 -9.59 -0.17
C THR A 320 26.04 -10.64 -1.24
N GLN A 321 25.21 -11.64 -0.92
CA GLN A 321 24.74 -12.62 -1.90
C GLN A 321 23.89 -11.98 -3.01
N LEU A 322 23.01 -11.04 -2.64
CA LEU A 322 22.21 -10.26 -3.57
C LEU A 322 23.11 -9.49 -4.54
N LEU A 323 24.15 -8.82 -4.05
CA LEU A 323 25.11 -8.08 -4.87
C LEU A 323 25.88 -9.00 -5.84
N ILE A 324 26.29 -10.19 -5.41
CA ILE A 324 26.97 -11.16 -6.28
C ILE A 324 26.04 -11.65 -7.39
N SER A 325 24.78 -11.97 -7.06
CA SER A 325 23.78 -12.41 -8.04
C SER A 325 23.45 -11.28 -9.03
N SER A 326 23.29 -10.06 -8.54
CA SER A 326 23.04 -8.86 -9.35
C SER A 326 24.19 -8.60 -10.31
N ARG A 327 25.44 -8.64 -9.83
CA ARG A 327 26.64 -8.49 -10.68
C ARG A 327 26.68 -9.52 -11.81
N ASN A 328 26.37 -10.78 -11.52
CA ASN A 328 26.38 -11.84 -12.54
C ASN A 328 25.30 -11.62 -13.61
N LEU A 329 24.11 -11.19 -13.21
CA LEU A 329 23.07 -10.79 -14.16
C LEU A 329 23.51 -9.58 -14.98
N GLU A 330 24.09 -8.56 -14.35
CA GLU A 330 24.59 -7.36 -15.01
C GLU A 330 25.72 -7.65 -16.01
N PHE A 331 26.61 -8.61 -15.74
CA PHE A 331 27.62 -9.02 -16.72
C PHE A 331 26.97 -9.55 -17.99
N PHE A 332 25.95 -10.41 -17.85
CA PHE A 332 25.22 -10.95 -19.00
C PHE A 332 24.42 -9.86 -19.72
N THR A 333 23.60 -9.08 -19.00
CA THR A 333 22.70 -8.10 -19.62
C THR A 333 23.47 -6.96 -20.28
N ASN A 334 24.59 -6.50 -19.71
CA ASN A 334 25.43 -5.51 -20.37
C ASN A 334 26.15 -6.08 -21.59
N GLY A 335 26.73 -7.29 -21.49
CA GLY A 335 27.37 -7.94 -22.64
C GLY A 335 26.39 -8.16 -23.80
N TYR A 336 25.18 -8.63 -23.46
CA TYR A 336 24.05 -8.75 -24.37
C TYR A 336 23.69 -7.41 -25.02
N ARG A 337 23.66 -6.30 -24.25
CA ARG A 337 23.37 -4.95 -24.76
C ARG A 337 24.43 -4.44 -25.74
N TYR A 338 25.72 -4.71 -25.48
CA TYR A 338 26.80 -4.26 -26.35
C TYR A 338 26.83 -4.98 -27.70
N LEU A 339 26.47 -6.27 -27.75
CA LEU A 339 26.40 -7.01 -29.01
C LEU A 339 25.39 -6.41 -30.00
N ILE A 340 24.29 -5.81 -29.51
CA ILE A 340 23.28 -5.16 -30.36
C ILE A 340 23.81 -3.89 -31.04
N GLN A 341 24.85 -3.25 -30.51
CA GLN A 341 25.42 -2.06 -31.17
C GLN A 341 26.09 -2.41 -32.50
N ILE A 342 26.63 -3.63 -32.61
CA ILE A 342 27.38 -4.07 -33.80
C ILE A 342 26.62 -5.07 -34.67
N LEU A 343 25.75 -5.91 -34.09
CA LEU A 343 25.07 -7.00 -34.81
C LEU A 343 24.23 -6.51 -36.01
N PRO A 344 23.33 -5.50 -35.87
CA PRO A 344 22.54 -5.02 -37.00
C PRO A 344 23.43 -4.44 -38.10
N ALA A 345 24.47 -3.70 -37.72
CA ALA A 345 25.44 -3.16 -38.67
C ALA A 345 26.22 -4.26 -39.40
N ALA A 346 26.67 -5.30 -38.70
CA ALA A 346 27.41 -6.41 -39.29
C ALA A 346 26.58 -7.21 -40.32
N VAL A 347 25.28 -7.39 -40.05
CA VAL A 347 24.36 -8.09 -40.95
C VAL A 347 24.02 -7.25 -42.19
N VAL A 348 23.86 -5.94 -42.01
CA VAL A 348 23.43 -5.02 -43.08
C VAL A 348 24.61 -4.49 -43.91
N ALA A 349 25.83 -4.47 -43.35
CA ALA A 349 27.04 -3.94 -44.00
C ALA A 349 27.35 -4.54 -45.39
N PRO A 350 27.21 -5.86 -45.65
CA PRO A 350 27.42 -6.41 -47.00
C PRO A 350 26.53 -5.77 -48.06
N MET A 351 25.29 -5.39 -47.71
CA MET A 351 24.39 -4.70 -48.64
C MET A 351 24.87 -3.29 -48.95
N TYR A 352 25.42 -2.58 -47.96
CA TYR A 352 26.01 -1.26 -48.14
C TYR A 352 27.24 -1.34 -49.06
N PHE A 353 28.17 -2.27 -48.80
CA PHE A 353 29.35 -2.44 -49.66
C PHE A 353 29.01 -2.90 -51.08
N SER A 354 27.85 -3.54 -51.28
CA SER A 354 27.33 -3.87 -52.61
C SER A 354 26.56 -2.73 -53.30
N GLY A 355 26.41 -1.58 -52.65
CA GLY A 355 25.69 -0.41 -53.18
C GLY A 355 24.16 -0.53 -53.19
N LYS A 356 23.56 -1.53 -52.53
CA LYS A 356 22.10 -1.76 -52.51
C LYS A 356 21.35 -0.85 -51.53
N ILE A 357 22.06 -0.30 -50.54
CA ILE A 357 21.52 0.57 -49.50
C ILE A 357 22.52 1.67 -49.21
N GLU A 358 22.02 2.77 -48.65
CA GLU A 358 22.85 3.91 -48.23
C GLU A 358 23.35 3.74 -46.78
N PHE A 359 24.35 4.52 -46.39
CA PHE A 359 25.00 4.42 -45.07
C PHE A 359 24.03 4.64 -43.91
N GLY A 360 23.08 5.57 -44.06
CA GLY A 360 22.06 5.89 -43.05
C GLY A 360 21.15 4.73 -42.70
N VAL A 361 20.94 3.77 -43.62
CA VAL A 361 20.14 2.56 -43.38
C VAL A 361 20.75 1.68 -42.29
N ILE A 362 22.09 1.70 -42.13
CA ILE A 362 22.78 0.99 -41.05
C ILE A 362 22.35 1.55 -39.69
N ASN A 363 22.41 2.88 -39.53
CA ASN A 363 21.97 3.54 -38.29
C ASN A 363 20.47 3.34 -38.04
N GLN A 364 19.66 3.40 -39.09
CA GLN A 364 18.23 3.15 -39.02
C GLN A 364 17.93 1.73 -38.50
N SER A 365 18.68 0.74 -38.99
CA SER A 365 18.58 -0.66 -38.57
C SER A 365 18.96 -0.85 -37.11
N VAL A 366 20.06 -0.23 -36.66
CA VAL A 366 20.49 -0.28 -35.25
C VAL A 366 19.44 0.35 -34.34
N SER A 367 18.87 1.49 -34.72
CA SER A 367 17.80 2.16 -33.96
C SER A 367 16.54 1.29 -33.87
N ALA A 368 16.02 0.79 -35.00
CA ALA A 368 14.83 -0.05 -35.02
C ALA A 368 15.04 -1.36 -34.24
N PHE A 369 16.21 -1.97 -34.33
CA PHE A 369 16.56 -3.17 -33.58
C PHE A 369 16.52 -2.93 -32.06
N ASN A 370 17.05 -1.79 -31.58
CA ASN A 370 17.02 -1.45 -30.16
C ASN A 370 15.60 -1.19 -29.63
N HIS A 371 14.74 -0.51 -30.40
CA HIS A 371 13.33 -0.30 -30.03
C HIS A 371 12.60 -1.64 -29.87
N ILE A 372 12.61 -2.48 -30.91
CA ILE A 372 11.92 -3.78 -30.89
C ILE A 372 12.44 -4.67 -29.75
N LEU A 373 13.76 -4.71 -29.55
CA LEU A 373 14.33 -5.51 -28.48
C LEU A 373 13.90 -5.00 -27.10
N GLY A 374 13.88 -3.67 -26.91
CA GLY A 374 13.37 -3.03 -25.70
C GLY A 374 11.92 -3.42 -25.41
N ASP A 375 11.07 -3.37 -26.43
CA ASP A 375 9.64 -3.69 -26.34
C ASP A 375 9.40 -5.16 -26.03
N ILE A 376 10.12 -6.09 -26.68
CA ILE A 376 10.01 -7.53 -26.37
C ILE A 376 10.54 -7.82 -24.95
N SER A 377 11.56 -7.10 -24.51
CA SER A 377 12.16 -7.27 -23.18
C SER A 377 11.36 -6.58 -22.07
N LEU A 378 10.30 -5.85 -22.39
CA LEU A 378 9.46 -5.11 -21.43
C LEU A 378 8.96 -5.99 -20.30
N ILE A 379 8.49 -7.20 -20.60
CA ILE A 379 7.98 -8.14 -19.59
C ILE A 379 9.09 -8.52 -18.59
N VAL A 380 10.32 -8.69 -19.06
CA VAL A 380 11.48 -9.02 -18.22
C VAL A 380 11.83 -7.83 -17.32
N TYR A 381 11.89 -6.63 -17.89
CA TYR A 381 12.20 -5.41 -17.14
C TYR A 381 11.14 -5.08 -16.09
N GLN A 382 9.88 -5.43 -16.37
CA GLN A 382 8.77 -5.12 -15.50
C GLN A 382 8.32 -6.24 -14.57
N PHE A 383 9.04 -7.36 -14.52
CA PHE A 383 8.64 -8.53 -13.72
C PHE A 383 8.40 -8.19 -12.24
N GLN A 384 9.28 -7.39 -11.63
CA GLN A 384 9.15 -6.99 -10.23
C GLN A 384 7.94 -6.08 -10.01
N ALA A 385 7.73 -5.10 -10.90
CA ALA A 385 6.60 -4.18 -10.81
C ALA A 385 5.27 -4.90 -11.07
N ILE A 386 5.21 -5.87 -11.99
CA ILE A 386 4.02 -6.71 -12.25
C ILE A 386 3.70 -7.54 -11.00
N SER A 387 4.70 -8.17 -10.39
CA SER A 387 4.52 -8.98 -9.18
C SER A 387 4.04 -8.13 -7.99
N ALA A 388 4.66 -6.97 -7.78
CA ALA A 388 4.26 -6.04 -6.72
C ALA A 388 2.85 -5.49 -6.93
N PHE A 389 2.50 -5.17 -8.18
CA PHE A 389 1.18 -4.67 -8.54
C PHE A 389 0.10 -5.73 -8.36
N SER A 390 0.35 -6.99 -8.74
CA SER A 390 -0.55 -8.11 -8.49
C SER A 390 -0.88 -8.25 -7.00
N ALA A 391 0.16 -8.20 -6.15
CA ALA A 391 -0.03 -8.29 -4.71
C ALA A 391 -0.80 -7.07 -4.15
N ALA A 392 -0.59 -5.87 -4.70
CA ALA A 392 -1.35 -4.68 -4.31
C ALA A 392 -2.83 -4.77 -4.72
N ILE A 393 -3.14 -5.28 -5.93
CA ILE A 393 -4.50 -5.54 -6.39
C ILE A 393 -5.21 -6.52 -5.45
N ASP A 394 -4.55 -7.61 -5.08
CA ASP A 394 -5.15 -8.61 -4.18
C ASP A 394 -5.48 -8.04 -2.81
N ARG A 395 -4.53 -7.34 -2.20
CA ARG A 395 -4.69 -6.75 -0.86
C ARG A 395 -5.76 -5.67 -0.84
N LEU A 396 -5.85 -4.89 -1.92
CA LEU A 396 -6.85 -3.83 -2.04
C LEU A 396 -8.24 -4.37 -2.39
N GLY A 397 -8.32 -5.44 -3.20
CA GLY A 397 -9.55 -6.17 -3.47
C GLY A 397 -10.10 -6.82 -2.20
N GLU A 398 -9.26 -7.48 -1.41
CA GLU A 398 -9.64 -8.02 -0.10
C GLU A 398 -10.13 -6.94 0.86
N PHE A 399 -9.42 -5.78 0.90
CA PHE A 399 -9.86 -4.65 1.69
C PHE A 399 -11.23 -4.12 1.27
N ASP A 400 -11.46 -3.99 -0.04
CA ASP A 400 -12.75 -3.58 -0.59
C ASP A 400 -13.88 -4.57 -0.26
N ASP A 401 -13.63 -5.87 -0.36
CA ASP A 401 -14.59 -6.93 0.01
C ASP A 401 -15.01 -6.83 1.49
N VAL A 402 -14.05 -6.58 2.39
CA VAL A 402 -14.33 -6.43 3.84
C VAL A 402 -15.12 -5.16 4.14
N LEU A 403 -14.86 -4.07 3.41
CA LEU A 403 -15.65 -2.85 3.51
C LEU A 403 -17.09 -3.07 3.04
N ASP A 404 -17.32 -3.89 2.00
CA ASP A 404 -18.66 -4.24 1.51
C ASP A 404 -19.40 -5.19 2.46
N ILE A 405 -18.74 -6.23 2.97
CA ILE A 405 -19.33 -7.17 3.95
C ILE A 405 -19.77 -6.44 5.22
N SER A 406 -19.00 -5.45 5.65
CA SER A 406 -19.32 -4.64 6.83
C SER A 406 -20.61 -3.82 6.65
N ARG A 407 -20.99 -3.53 5.39
CA ARG A 407 -22.24 -2.88 5.01
C ARG A 407 -23.39 -3.88 4.86
N SER A 408 -23.16 -5.01 4.19
CA SER A 408 -24.23 -6.01 3.93
C SER A 408 -24.66 -6.79 5.17
N LYS A 409 -23.75 -7.09 6.10
CA LYS A 409 -24.10 -7.70 7.41
C LYS A 409 -25.00 -6.80 8.27
N CYS A 410 -25.07 -5.50 7.99
CA CYS A 410 -26.02 -4.61 8.67
C CYS A 410 -27.47 -4.81 8.18
N LEU A 411 -27.65 -5.42 7.00
CA LEU A 411 -28.94 -5.51 6.30
C LEU A 411 -29.60 -6.90 6.32
N SER A 412 -28.92 -7.97 6.79
CA SER A 412 -29.32 -9.33 6.40
C SER A 412 -29.20 -10.48 7.42
N ASP A 413 -29.16 -10.25 8.74
CA ASP A 413 -29.29 -11.37 9.70
C ASP A 413 -30.22 -11.08 10.91
N PRO A 414 -31.42 -11.69 10.98
CA PRO A 414 -32.39 -11.48 12.08
C PRO A 414 -32.15 -12.29 13.36
N MET A 415 -31.09 -13.09 13.51
CA MET A 415 -30.96 -14.01 14.65
C MET A 415 -29.65 -13.84 15.45
N GLU A 416 -29.80 -13.42 16.71
CA GLU A 416 -28.76 -13.19 17.75
C GLU A 416 -28.03 -11.84 17.76
N HIS A 417 -28.76 -10.72 17.73
CA HIS A 417 -28.19 -9.39 18.00
C HIS A 417 -28.70 -8.76 19.30
N ILE A 418 -27.85 -7.95 19.92
CA ILE A 418 -28.20 -7.09 21.05
C ILE A 418 -28.97 -5.89 20.50
N ASN A 419 -30.24 -5.78 20.86
CA ASN A 419 -31.10 -4.70 20.38
C ASN A 419 -30.89 -3.45 21.25
N LEU A 420 -30.31 -2.42 20.66
CA LEU A 420 -30.20 -1.10 21.28
C LEU A 420 -31.38 -0.24 20.81
N THR A 421 -32.22 0.19 21.74
CA THR A 421 -33.37 1.06 21.48
C THR A 421 -33.18 2.40 22.19
N TYR A 422 -33.47 3.49 21.49
CA TYR A 422 -33.47 4.83 22.07
C TYR A 422 -34.91 5.35 22.07
N SER A 423 -35.46 5.57 23.26
CA SER A 423 -36.80 6.10 23.45
C SER A 423 -36.70 7.59 23.78
N PHE A 424 -37.16 8.43 22.85
CA PHE A 424 -37.18 9.88 23.03
C PHE A 424 -38.49 10.29 23.67
N LYS A 425 -38.43 11.07 24.75
CA LYS A 425 -39.62 11.69 25.31
C LYS A 425 -39.91 12.99 24.57
N LYS A 426 -41.12 13.13 24.00
CA LYS A 426 -41.72 14.45 23.80
C LYS A 426 -42.12 14.96 25.18
N GLY A 427 -41.72 16.17 25.53
CA GLY A 427 -42.18 16.83 26.75
C GLY A 427 -43.69 17.07 26.67
N SER A 428 -44.50 16.09 27.08
CA SER A 428 -45.89 16.35 27.42
C SER A 428 -45.89 17.03 28.79
N GLN A 429 -45.91 18.36 28.79
CA GLN A 429 -46.52 19.08 29.90
C GLN A 429 -48.01 18.70 29.91
N VAL A 430 -48.34 17.63 30.62
CA VAL A 430 -49.71 17.41 31.05
C VAL A 430 -49.96 18.47 32.13
N LEU A 431 -50.71 19.52 31.78
CA LEU A 431 -51.32 20.41 32.76
C LEU A 431 -52.36 19.59 33.53
N ASP A 432 -51.91 18.88 34.57
CA ASP A 432 -52.80 18.26 35.54
C ASP A 432 -53.39 19.37 36.43
N CYS A 433 -54.47 19.98 35.97
CA CYS A 433 -55.44 20.57 36.89
C CYS A 433 -56.17 19.40 37.57
N ASN A 434 -56.05 19.35 38.90
CA ASN A 434 -56.96 18.73 39.90
C ASN A 434 -56.24 17.79 40.89
N GLY A 435 -55.46 18.37 41.83
CA GLY A 435 -55.34 17.86 43.21
C GLY A 435 -54.73 16.48 43.48
N SER A 436 -54.09 15.81 42.51
CA SER A 436 -53.31 14.60 42.77
C SER A 436 -51.85 14.94 43.08
N ILE A 437 -51.31 14.27 44.10
CA ILE A 437 -49.88 14.33 44.45
C ILE A 437 -49.10 13.85 43.20
N PRO A 438 -48.11 14.59 42.69
CA PRO A 438 -47.29 14.09 41.59
C PRO A 438 -46.59 12.83 42.11
N VAL A 439 -46.99 11.68 41.57
CA VAL A 439 -46.25 10.43 41.80
C VAL A 439 -44.86 10.72 41.27
N ASN A 440 -43.89 10.77 42.19
CA ASN A 440 -42.47 10.98 41.92
C ASN A 440 -41.98 9.78 41.11
N THR A 441 -42.33 9.76 39.84
CA THR A 441 -42.03 8.66 38.94
C THR A 441 -40.57 8.87 38.56
N SER A 442 -39.67 8.25 39.33
CA SER A 442 -38.24 8.25 39.06
C SER A 442 -38.01 7.97 37.58
N LEU A 443 -37.44 8.94 36.88
CA LEU A 443 -37.26 8.88 35.43
C LEU A 443 -36.26 7.78 35.10
N ARG A 444 -36.71 6.69 34.49
CA ARG A 444 -35.80 5.64 33.97
C ARG A 444 -34.90 6.25 32.89
N LEU A 445 -33.59 6.03 33.00
CA LEU A 445 -32.56 6.47 32.06
C LEU A 445 -32.02 5.30 31.22
N LEU A 446 -31.84 4.14 31.83
CA LEU A 446 -31.35 2.92 31.18
C LEU A 446 -32.14 1.71 31.67
N ASP A 447 -32.55 0.85 30.74
CA ASP A 447 -33.17 -0.44 31.04
C ASP A 447 -32.46 -1.54 30.25
N VAL A 448 -31.98 -2.58 30.92
CA VAL A 448 -31.29 -3.72 30.33
C VAL A 448 -32.10 -4.96 30.66
N GLU A 449 -32.48 -5.71 29.63
CA GLU A 449 -33.31 -6.91 29.74
C GLU A 449 -32.57 -8.13 29.14
N ASN A 450 -32.40 -9.17 29.96
CA ASN A 450 -31.89 -10.49 29.60
C ASN A 450 -30.61 -10.45 28.75
N LEU A 451 -29.65 -9.61 29.15
CA LEU A 451 -28.41 -9.41 28.42
C LEU A 451 -27.43 -10.56 28.67
N SER A 452 -27.21 -11.34 27.62
CA SER A 452 -26.26 -12.45 27.56
C SER A 452 -25.14 -12.13 26.57
N LEU A 453 -23.89 -12.05 27.05
CA LEU A 453 -22.71 -11.69 26.24
C LEU A 453 -21.81 -12.89 26.00
N LYS A 454 -21.37 -13.06 24.76
CA LYS A 454 -20.42 -14.12 24.36
C LYS A 454 -19.16 -13.53 23.74
N THR A 455 -18.02 -14.22 23.87
CA THR A 455 -16.77 -13.81 23.20
C THR A 455 -16.86 -13.97 21.67
N PRO A 456 -16.33 -13.03 20.86
CA PRO A 456 -16.48 -13.07 19.40
C PRO A 456 -15.77 -14.26 18.73
N LYS A 457 -14.64 -14.74 19.29
CA LYS A 457 -13.85 -15.84 18.70
C LYS A 457 -14.28 -17.24 19.17
N ASN A 458 -14.47 -17.42 20.49
CA ASN A 458 -14.68 -18.75 21.09
C ASN A 458 -16.13 -18.99 21.56
N ASN A 459 -17.04 -18.04 21.31
CA ASN A 459 -18.44 -18.05 21.78
C ASN A 459 -18.65 -18.32 23.28
N SER A 460 -17.60 -18.23 24.09
CA SER A 460 -17.65 -18.42 25.54
C SER A 460 -18.50 -17.34 26.19
N THR A 461 -19.40 -17.76 27.08
CA THR A 461 -20.33 -16.84 27.74
C THR A 461 -19.63 -16.06 28.84
N LEU A 462 -19.62 -14.73 28.72
CA LEU A 462 -19.06 -13.80 29.71
C LEU A 462 -20.09 -13.33 30.73
N VAL A 463 -21.31 -13.08 30.27
CA VAL A 463 -22.45 -12.58 31.06
C VAL A 463 -23.69 -13.38 30.66
N ARG A 464 -24.52 -13.78 31.62
CA ARG A 464 -25.77 -14.53 31.40
C ARG A 464 -26.95 -13.76 31.97
N ASP A 465 -27.93 -13.52 31.12
CA ASP A 465 -29.29 -13.04 31.43
C ASP A 465 -29.32 -11.87 32.44
N LEU A 466 -28.44 -10.89 32.23
CA LEU A 466 -28.33 -9.73 33.10
C LEU A 466 -29.49 -8.76 32.83
N SER A 467 -30.25 -8.44 33.87
CA SER A 467 -31.34 -7.47 33.81
C SER A 467 -31.23 -6.44 34.94
N PHE A 468 -31.27 -5.15 34.61
CA PHE A 468 -31.27 -4.06 35.58
C PHE A 468 -31.79 -2.76 34.94
N ALA A 469 -32.31 -1.85 35.77
CA ALA A 469 -32.71 -0.51 35.38
C ALA A 469 -31.98 0.54 36.21
N ILE A 470 -31.67 1.69 35.60
CA ILE A 470 -31.07 2.86 36.24
C ILE A 470 -32.04 4.03 36.08
N ASN A 471 -32.44 4.65 37.18
CA ASN A 471 -33.23 5.86 37.19
C ASN A 471 -32.36 7.11 37.34
N GLU A 472 -32.98 8.27 37.17
CA GLU A 472 -32.35 9.55 37.41
C GLU A 472 -31.78 9.63 38.83
N LYS A 473 -30.54 10.11 38.95
CA LYS A 473 -29.77 10.22 40.20
C LYS A 473 -29.32 8.89 40.81
N ASP A 474 -29.57 7.75 40.16
CA ASP A 474 -29.01 6.47 40.59
C ASP A 474 -27.50 6.39 40.24
N HIS A 475 -26.74 5.71 41.10
CA HIS A 475 -25.34 5.38 40.87
C HIS A 475 -25.16 3.86 40.88
N LEU A 476 -24.53 3.30 39.84
CA LEU A 476 -24.26 1.87 39.71
C LEU A 476 -22.76 1.58 39.70
N LEU A 477 -22.31 0.71 40.60
CA LEU A 477 -20.92 0.24 40.67
C LEU A 477 -20.82 -1.22 40.21
N VAL A 478 -19.97 -1.48 39.20
CA VAL A 478 -19.74 -2.84 38.65
C VAL A 478 -18.38 -3.38 39.14
N ILE A 479 -18.40 -4.46 39.94
CA ILE A 479 -17.21 -5.07 40.54
C ILE A 479 -17.08 -6.54 40.10
N GLY A 480 -15.84 -7.05 39.99
CA GLY A 480 -15.59 -8.47 39.77
C GLY A 480 -14.12 -8.77 39.40
N PRO A 481 -13.71 -10.05 39.31
CA PRO A 481 -12.35 -10.46 38.96
C PRO A 481 -11.88 -9.95 37.58
N SER A 482 -10.58 -9.80 37.36
CA SER A 482 -10.04 -9.50 36.03
C SER A 482 -10.48 -10.56 35.01
N GLY A 483 -10.91 -10.12 33.82
CA GLY A 483 -11.45 -11.02 32.79
C GLY A 483 -12.93 -11.39 32.92
N SER A 484 -13.64 -10.94 33.97
CA SER A 484 -15.07 -11.25 34.18
C SER A 484 -16.08 -10.58 33.22
N GLY A 485 -15.62 -9.92 32.16
CA GLY A 485 -16.50 -9.29 31.17
C GLY A 485 -16.97 -7.86 31.45
N LYS A 486 -16.49 -7.18 32.51
CA LYS A 486 -16.89 -5.79 32.86
C LYS A 486 -16.75 -4.80 31.71
N THR A 487 -15.57 -4.77 31.07
CA THR A 487 -15.32 -3.90 29.91
C THR A 487 -16.15 -4.32 28.69
N SER A 488 -16.43 -5.62 28.55
CA SER A 488 -17.29 -6.13 27.47
C SER A 488 -18.74 -5.68 27.65
N LEU A 489 -19.25 -5.62 28.89
CA LEU A 489 -20.56 -5.04 29.20
C LEU A 489 -20.66 -3.58 28.78
N LEU A 490 -19.67 -2.76 29.13
CA LEU A 490 -19.63 -1.36 28.69
C LEU A 490 -19.56 -1.22 27.16
N ARG A 491 -18.80 -2.10 26.49
CA ARG A 491 -18.77 -2.14 25.02
C ARG A 491 -20.11 -2.54 24.41
N ALA A 492 -20.86 -3.45 25.03
CA ALA A 492 -22.20 -3.83 24.59
C ALA A 492 -23.18 -2.64 24.71
N LEU A 493 -23.19 -1.95 25.86
CA LEU A 493 -23.98 -0.73 26.06
C LEU A 493 -23.60 0.39 25.08
N ALA A 494 -22.32 0.48 24.70
CA ALA A 494 -21.85 1.44 23.69
C ALA A 494 -22.15 1.04 22.23
N GLY A 495 -22.72 -0.14 21.99
CA GLY A 495 -22.94 -0.70 20.65
C GLY A 495 -21.65 -1.07 19.92
N LEU A 496 -20.58 -1.35 20.66
CA LEU A 496 -19.29 -1.83 20.14
C LEU A 496 -19.15 -3.35 20.24
N TRP A 497 -20.08 -4.02 20.93
CA TRP A 497 -20.11 -5.47 21.07
C TRP A 497 -21.45 -5.99 20.57
N THR A 498 -21.44 -6.88 19.59
CA THR A 498 -22.65 -7.35 18.91
C THR A 498 -22.94 -8.83 19.12
N THR A 499 -22.00 -9.60 19.69
CA THR A 499 -22.14 -11.03 19.93
C THR A 499 -22.86 -11.30 21.26
N GLY A 500 -24.14 -11.66 21.18
CA GLY A 500 -24.96 -11.91 22.36
C GLY A 500 -26.46 -11.82 22.08
N LYS A 501 -27.26 -11.85 23.14
CA LYS A 501 -28.72 -11.64 23.09
C LYS A 501 -29.12 -10.70 24.21
N GLY A 502 -30.22 -9.96 24.02
CA GLY A 502 -30.77 -9.07 25.02
C GLY A 502 -31.20 -7.74 24.44
N LYS A 503 -31.88 -6.93 25.25
CA LYS A 503 -32.39 -5.62 24.86
C LYS A 503 -31.84 -4.57 25.82
N VAL A 504 -31.42 -3.43 25.27
CA VAL A 504 -30.94 -2.28 26.03
C VAL A 504 -31.71 -1.06 25.54
N THR A 505 -32.43 -0.41 26.45
CA THR A 505 -33.25 0.77 26.17
C THR A 505 -32.65 1.98 26.87
N PHE A 506 -32.30 3.01 26.10
CA PHE A 506 -31.89 4.31 26.62
C PHE A 506 -33.06 5.29 26.51
N TYR A 507 -33.40 5.97 27.60
CA TYR A 507 -34.42 7.01 27.61
C TYR A 507 -33.73 8.37 27.53
N VAL A 508 -34.05 9.14 26.48
CA VAL A 508 -33.36 10.40 26.17
C VAL A 508 -34.36 11.56 26.16
N GLU A 509 -34.00 12.66 26.82
CA GLU A 509 -34.75 13.92 26.72
C GLU A 509 -34.38 14.66 25.44
N ASN A 510 -35.40 15.15 24.72
CA ASN A 510 -35.20 15.88 23.48
C ASN A 510 -34.90 17.36 23.81
N GLY A 511 -33.61 17.70 23.88
CA GLY A 511 -33.14 19.09 23.97
C GLY A 511 -33.25 19.78 22.61
N GLY A 512 -34.47 20.16 22.21
CA GLY A 512 -34.71 21.03 21.06
C GLY A 512 -35.13 22.41 21.54
N ASP A 513 -34.41 23.44 21.12
CA ASP A 513 -34.78 24.84 21.34
C ASP A 513 -36.22 25.09 20.91
N ALA A 514 -37.01 25.66 21.82
CA ALA A 514 -38.40 26.02 21.59
C ALA A 514 -38.47 27.21 20.64
N GLN A 515 -38.70 26.97 19.33
CA GLN A 515 -39.27 27.97 18.44
C GLN A 515 -40.01 27.36 17.24
N SER A 516 -41.31 27.67 17.19
CA SER A 516 -42.27 27.50 16.09
C SER A 516 -42.81 26.08 15.80
N LEU A 517 -44.10 25.86 16.11
CA LEU A 517 -45.19 25.82 15.12
C LEU A 517 -46.47 25.33 15.80
N THR A 518 -47.44 26.24 15.86
CA THR A 518 -48.82 25.99 16.24
C THR A 518 -49.56 25.33 15.09
N SER A 519 -49.95 24.07 15.23
CA SER A 519 -51.20 23.54 14.64
C SER A 519 -51.43 22.14 15.17
N SER A 520 -52.55 22.00 15.87
CA SER A 520 -53.20 20.76 16.24
C SER A 520 -53.44 19.88 15.01
N ASP A 521 -52.86 18.69 15.00
CA ASP A 521 -53.55 17.48 14.56
C ASP A 521 -52.81 16.23 15.04
N MET A 522 -53.61 15.28 15.49
CA MET A 522 -53.23 14.05 16.17
C MET A 522 -52.82 13.01 15.12
N ALA A 523 -51.53 12.76 14.96
CA ALA A 523 -51.01 11.62 14.21
C ALA A 523 -49.71 11.12 14.87
N LEU A 524 -49.58 9.80 14.99
CA LEU A 524 -48.31 9.12 15.24
C LEU A 524 -47.34 9.52 14.13
N VAL A 525 -46.52 10.52 14.37
CA VAL A 525 -45.41 10.86 13.48
C VAL A 525 -44.34 9.80 13.72
N ASP A 526 -44.36 8.75 12.90
CA ASP A 526 -43.19 7.94 12.62
C ASP A 526 -42.07 8.91 12.24
N VAL A 527 -41.10 9.09 13.14
CA VAL A 527 -39.88 9.81 12.82
C VAL A 527 -39.22 8.99 11.72
N ASN A 528 -39.21 9.53 10.50
CA ASN A 528 -38.62 8.90 9.33
C ASN A 528 -37.27 8.29 9.70
N SER A 529 -37.04 7.06 9.25
CA SER A 529 -35.80 6.28 9.34
C SER A 529 -34.55 6.98 8.76
N ALA A 530 -34.68 8.22 8.30
CA ALA A 530 -33.65 9.06 7.71
C ALA A 530 -32.73 9.77 8.73
N ASP A 531 -33.17 9.98 9.98
CA ASP A 531 -32.38 10.70 11.00
C ASP A 531 -31.66 9.78 12.00
N MET A 532 -31.82 8.47 11.87
CA MET A 532 -31.18 7.45 12.71
C MET A 532 -30.13 6.68 11.90
N ASN A 533 -28.93 6.52 12.46
CA ASN A 533 -27.98 5.53 11.96
C ASN A 533 -28.56 4.13 12.17
N GLU A 534 -28.11 3.13 11.40
CA GLU A 534 -28.57 1.72 11.46
C GLU A 534 -28.56 1.08 12.87
N PHE A 535 -27.92 1.72 13.86
CA PHE A 535 -27.90 1.32 15.28
C PHE A 535 -28.87 2.11 16.17
N GLY A 536 -29.85 2.81 15.59
CA GLY A 536 -30.86 3.61 16.31
C GLY A 536 -30.33 4.90 16.95
N ARG A 537 -29.16 5.41 16.52
CA ARG A 537 -28.59 6.66 17.04
C ARG A 537 -28.85 7.84 16.11
N PRO A 538 -29.24 9.02 16.62
CA PRO A 538 -29.45 10.19 15.78
C PRO A 538 -28.15 10.63 15.06
N ILE A 539 -28.26 10.91 13.75
CA ILE A 539 -27.14 11.19 12.84
C ILE A 539 -26.65 12.64 12.95
N ASN A 540 -27.52 13.59 13.33
CA ASN A 540 -27.19 15.00 13.47
C ASN A 540 -27.30 15.48 14.93
N GLY A 541 -26.39 16.37 15.30
CA GLY A 541 -26.15 16.80 16.67
C GLY A 541 -27.35 17.47 17.33
N ASN A 542 -27.81 16.89 18.44
CA ASN A 542 -27.98 17.60 19.72
C ASN A 542 -28.36 16.67 20.89
N SER A 543 -28.56 15.37 20.66
CA SER A 543 -28.99 14.42 21.70
C SER A 543 -27.83 13.52 22.17
N ARG A 544 -26.82 14.11 22.83
CA ARG A 544 -25.77 13.36 23.56
C ARG A 544 -26.11 13.19 25.04
N SER A 545 -27.10 12.35 25.34
CA SER A 545 -27.46 12.04 26.75
C SER A 545 -26.53 11.04 27.43
N VAL A 546 -25.67 10.33 26.69
CA VAL A 546 -24.77 9.29 27.23
C VAL A 546 -23.35 9.50 26.75
N PHE A 547 -22.41 9.62 27.69
CA PHE A 547 -20.98 9.74 27.43
C PHE A 547 -20.22 8.49 27.93
N PHE A 548 -19.32 7.95 27.10
CA PHE A 548 -18.48 6.80 27.46
C PHE A 548 -17.03 7.25 27.62
N LEU A 549 -16.43 6.89 28.76
CA LEU A 549 -15.03 7.15 29.06
C LEU A 549 -14.18 5.88 28.88
N PRO A 550 -13.11 5.92 28.06
CA PRO A 550 -12.22 4.79 27.91
C PRO A 550 -11.31 4.62 29.14
N GLN A 551 -10.88 3.38 29.41
CA GLN A 551 -9.95 3.08 30.51
C GLN A 551 -8.56 3.69 30.29
N ARG A 552 -8.11 3.77 29.04
CA ARG A 552 -6.88 4.47 28.66
C ARG A 552 -7.28 5.81 28.04
N PRO A 553 -6.72 6.94 28.51
CA PRO A 553 -7.02 8.24 27.94
C PRO A 553 -6.62 8.27 26.47
N TYR A 554 -7.47 8.86 25.63
CA TYR A 554 -7.18 9.10 24.21
C TYR A 554 -6.88 10.58 24.01
N MET A 555 -5.72 10.86 23.42
CA MET A 555 -5.26 12.21 23.09
C MET A 555 -5.27 12.38 21.57
N VAL A 556 -6.04 13.35 21.10
CA VAL A 556 -6.10 13.78 19.70
C VAL A 556 -4.79 14.47 19.34
N LEU A 557 -4.30 14.18 18.13
CA LEU A 557 -3.20 14.92 17.53
C LEU A 557 -3.70 16.30 17.10
N GLY A 558 -3.36 17.35 17.86
CA GLY A 558 -3.85 18.69 17.62
C GLY A 558 -3.51 19.67 18.75
N THR A 559 -4.22 20.80 18.76
CA THR A 559 -4.11 21.80 19.83
C THR A 559 -4.83 21.34 21.10
N LEU A 560 -4.45 21.91 22.25
CA LEU A 560 -5.18 21.71 23.51
C LEU A 560 -6.67 22.06 23.37
N ARG A 561 -7.00 23.12 22.61
CA ARG A 561 -8.39 23.49 22.31
C ARG A 561 -9.12 22.35 21.60
N GLN A 562 -8.51 21.73 20.59
CA GLN A 562 -9.10 20.57 19.90
C GLN A 562 -9.27 19.41 20.89
N GLN A 563 -8.27 19.10 21.70
CA GLN A 563 -8.39 18.05 22.73
C GLN A 563 -9.60 18.27 23.66
N LEU A 564 -9.82 19.51 24.11
CA LEU A 564 -10.93 19.87 25.00
C LEU A 564 -12.30 19.85 24.30
N LEU A 565 -12.33 20.14 22.99
CA LEU A 565 -13.57 20.13 22.18
C LEU A 565 -13.85 18.78 21.53
N TYR A 566 -13.09 17.72 21.83
CA TYR A 566 -13.40 16.39 21.30
C TYR A 566 -14.65 15.83 22.01
N PRO A 567 -15.68 15.30 21.30
CA PRO A 567 -15.85 15.14 19.86
C PRO A 567 -16.87 16.13 19.24
N THR A 568 -17.00 17.36 19.77
CA THR A 568 -18.00 18.36 19.33
C THR A 568 -17.51 19.29 18.21
N TRP A 569 -16.20 19.51 18.04
CA TRP A 569 -15.71 20.54 17.11
C TRP A 569 -16.09 20.33 15.63
N ALA A 570 -16.45 19.11 15.22
CA ALA A 570 -16.83 18.82 13.83
C ALA A 570 -18.19 19.44 13.43
N GLY A 571 -19.05 19.78 14.40
CA GLY A 571 -20.38 20.35 14.15
C GLY A 571 -20.38 21.87 13.88
N GLU A 572 -19.39 22.61 14.37
CA GLU A 572 -19.30 24.08 14.17
C GLU A 572 -18.81 24.48 12.78
N ALA A 573 -18.23 23.56 12.00
CA ALA A 573 -17.69 23.85 10.68
C ALA A 573 -18.74 23.90 9.55
N VAL A 574 -20.03 23.65 9.84
CA VAL A 574 -21.10 23.54 8.83
C VAL A 574 -21.97 24.81 8.72
N VAL A 575 -21.77 25.81 9.58
CA VAL A 575 -22.53 27.08 9.51
C VAL A 575 -21.60 28.24 9.22
N SER A 576 -21.05 28.26 8.01
CA SER A 576 -20.54 29.49 7.40
C SER A 576 -20.57 29.36 5.88
N ASP A 577 -21.51 30.11 5.31
CA ASP A 577 -21.64 30.59 3.92
C ASP A 577 -22.03 29.66 2.78
N ASP A 578 -22.96 30.22 1.98
CA ASP A 578 -23.46 29.91 0.64
C ASP A 578 -22.38 29.57 -0.40
N THR A 579 -21.63 28.50 -0.16
CA THR A 579 -20.97 27.76 -1.23
C THR A 579 -21.70 26.45 -1.38
N LYS A 580 -22.58 26.41 -2.38
CA LYS A 580 -23.00 25.18 -3.03
C LYS A 580 -21.83 24.21 -3.02
N PHE A 581 -22.00 23.04 -2.39
CA PHE A 581 -21.14 21.86 -2.54
C PHE A 581 -21.22 21.30 -3.99
N GLY A 582 -21.22 22.18 -4.99
CA GLY A 582 -20.87 21.89 -6.37
C GLY A 582 -19.42 22.26 -6.57
N GLY A 583 -18.51 21.33 -6.29
CA GLY A 583 -17.09 21.59 -6.55
C GLY A 583 -16.08 20.82 -5.72
N PHE A 584 -16.19 19.49 -5.61
CA PHE A 584 -15.03 18.64 -5.31
C PHE A 584 -14.03 18.61 -6.50
N ARG A 585 -13.76 19.76 -7.13
CA ARG A 585 -12.89 19.91 -8.31
C ARG A 585 -11.42 20.15 -7.98
N ARG A 586 -11.05 20.31 -6.69
CA ARG A 586 -9.66 20.46 -6.27
C ARG A 586 -9.42 19.69 -4.97
N CYS A 587 -8.56 18.69 -5.06
CA CYS A 587 -7.97 18.07 -3.88
C CYS A 587 -7.33 19.16 -2.99
N PRO A 588 -7.50 19.10 -1.66
CA PRO A 588 -6.83 20.06 -0.79
C PRO A 588 -5.31 19.98 -1.00
N PRO A 589 -4.58 21.12 -1.03
CA PRO A 589 -3.13 21.18 -1.27
C PRO A 589 -2.32 20.23 -0.38
N TRP A 590 -2.81 19.95 0.84
CA TRP A 590 -2.16 19.10 1.83
C TRP A 590 -2.15 17.61 1.48
N LEU A 591 -3.07 17.13 0.62
CA LEU A 591 -3.07 15.73 0.16
C LEU A 591 -1.95 15.44 -0.87
N TYR A 592 -1.41 16.50 -1.50
CA TYR A 592 -0.27 16.41 -2.42
C TYR A 592 1.06 16.22 -1.69
N ILE A 593 1.14 16.54 -0.39
CA ILE A 593 2.40 16.56 0.37
C ILE A 593 2.84 15.15 0.81
N VAL A 594 1.95 14.16 0.81
CA VAL A 594 2.26 12.79 1.27
C VAL A 594 3.21 12.04 0.30
N SER A 595 3.53 12.60 -0.87
CA SER A 595 4.40 11.95 -1.87
C SER A 595 5.87 12.42 -1.90
N PHE A 596 6.35 13.19 -0.91
CA PHE A 596 7.80 13.32 -0.74
C PHE A 596 8.33 12.13 0.07
N GLN A 597 8.85 11.18 -0.69
CA GLN A 597 9.65 10.04 -0.26
C GLN A 597 10.62 10.46 0.86
N ARG A 598 10.37 9.94 2.07
CA ARG A 598 11.32 9.85 3.18
C ARG A 598 12.50 8.98 2.73
N SER A 599 13.38 9.56 1.93
CA SER A 599 14.80 9.19 1.96
C SER A 599 15.39 9.81 3.22
N GLY A 600 16.11 8.99 3.98
CA GLY A 600 16.35 9.17 5.40
C GLY A 600 16.87 10.55 5.80
N PHE A 601 16.23 11.14 6.81
CA PHE A 601 16.80 11.85 7.94
C PHE A 601 15.59 12.28 8.80
N SER A 602 15.41 11.67 9.96
CA SER A 602 14.56 12.23 11.02
C SER A 602 15.52 12.82 12.06
N ILE A 603 15.24 14.07 12.46
CA ILE A 603 15.78 14.69 13.67
C ILE A 603 15.22 13.94 14.89
#